data_AF-A0A8C6FJA8-F1
#
_entry.id   AF-A0A8C6FJA8-F1
#
_cell.length_a   1.000
_cell.length_b   1.000
_cell.length_c   1.000
_cell.angle_alpha   90.00
_cell.angle_beta   90.00
_cell.angle_gamma   90.00
#
_symmetry.space_group_name_H-M   'P 1'
#
loop_
_entity.id
_entity.type
_entity.pdbx_description
1 polymer ?
#
loop_
_entity_poly.entity_id
_entity_poly.type
_entity_poly.pdbx_seq_one_letter_code
_entity_poly.pdbx_strand_id
1 'polypeptide(L)'
;MNVGVAHSEVNPNTRVMNSRGMWLTYALGVGLLHIVLLSIPFFSVPVAWTLTNVIHNLGMYVFLHAVKGTPFETPDQGKARLLTHWEQLDYGVQFTSSRKFFTISPIILYFLASFYTKYDTTHFILNTASLLSVLIPKMPQLHGITHTVNMLIFNKTAGVFFKPSRRKIYEVLGSFHFYPGKRFLHKLVLGIETSCDDTAAAVVDEAGNVLGEAIHSQTEVHLKTGGIIPPVAQQLHRENIQRIVQEALSASAVSPRELSAIATTIKPGLALSLGVGLSFSLQLVDQFKKPFIPIHHMEAHALTIRLTNKVEFPFLVLLISGGHCLLALVRGVSDFLLLGKSLDIAPGDMLDKVARRLSLIKHPECSTMSGGKAIEHLAKQGNRLHFDFQPPMQRAKNCDFSFSGLQHVIDKMIMQKEKEEGIEQGHILSSAADIAAAVQHTVACHIAKRTHRAILFCKQRGLLGQSNTVLVVSGGVASNLHIRKALEIVTNATQCTLLCPPPRLCTDNGVMIAWNGIERLRAGLGILHNTEGIRYEPKCPLGVDISKEVGEAAIKVPRLKMKI
;
A
#
# COMPACT_ATOMS: atom_id res chain seq x y z
N MET A 1 11.51 55.33 -7.74
CA MET A 1 11.61 54.74 -9.09
C MET A 1 11.91 53.26 -8.96
N ASN A 2 10.89 52.40 -9.03
CA ASN A 2 11.10 50.99 -9.35
C ASN A 2 10.53 50.80 -10.74
N VAL A 3 11.43 50.66 -11.70
CA VAL A 3 11.12 50.51 -13.12
C VAL A 3 10.49 49.13 -13.30
N GLY A 4 9.19 49.10 -13.54
CA GLY A 4 8.52 47.92 -14.04
C GLY A 4 9.01 47.64 -15.45
N VAL A 5 9.58 46.45 -15.65
CA VAL A 5 9.75 45.89 -16.99
C VAL A 5 8.65 44.86 -17.17
N ALA A 6 7.55 45.32 -17.77
CA ALA A 6 6.58 44.45 -18.41
C ALA A 6 7.16 43.90 -19.73
N HIS A 7 6.50 42.87 -20.25
CA HIS A 7 6.78 42.11 -21.49
C HIS A 7 7.64 40.85 -21.31
N SER A 8 7.04 39.80 -20.74
CA SER A 8 7.23 38.47 -21.35
C SER A 8 6.03 38.23 -22.26
N GLU A 9 6.21 38.40 -23.57
CA GLU A 9 5.26 37.85 -24.53
C GLU A 9 5.08 36.35 -24.24
N VAL A 10 3.84 35.87 -24.34
CA VAL A 10 3.49 34.49 -24.04
C VAL A 10 4.21 33.61 -25.06
N ASN A 11 5.22 32.86 -24.63
CA ASN A 11 5.97 31.94 -25.48
C ASN A 11 4.99 31.16 -26.39
N PRO A 12 5.02 31.40 -27.72
CA PRO A 12 4.02 30.86 -28.64
C PRO A 12 4.06 29.32 -28.71
N ASN A 13 5.21 28.70 -28.38
CA ASN A 13 5.37 27.25 -28.33
C ASN A 13 4.57 26.59 -27.20
N THR A 14 4.18 27.35 -26.17
CA THR A 14 3.38 26.82 -25.04
C THR A 14 1.93 26.55 -25.41
N ARG A 15 1.41 27.18 -26.48
CA ARG A 15 -0.01 27.15 -26.86
C ARG A 15 -0.27 26.73 -28.30
N VAL A 16 0.74 26.15 -28.97
CA VAL A 16 0.69 25.76 -30.39
C VAL A 16 -0.65 25.12 -30.74
N MET A 17 -1.10 24.13 -29.95
CA MET A 17 -2.34 23.35 -30.12
C MET A 17 -3.66 24.00 -29.70
N ASN A 18 -3.64 25.17 -29.05
CA ASN A 18 -4.85 25.89 -28.66
C ASN A 18 -5.43 26.78 -29.77
N SER A 19 -4.79 26.85 -30.93
CA SER A 19 -5.31 27.55 -32.11
C SER A 19 -6.44 26.75 -32.77
N ARG A 20 -7.58 27.40 -33.01
CA ARG A 20 -8.73 26.79 -33.70
C ARG A 20 -8.30 26.39 -35.13
N GLY A 21 -8.39 25.10 -35.44
CA GLY A 21 -8.15 24.58 -36.79
C GLY A 21 -6.80 23.88 -37.03
N MET A 22 -5.84 23.92 -36.10
CA MET A 22 -4.53 23.30 -36.35
C MET A 22 -4.60 21.76 -36.51
N TRP A 23 -5.52 21.10 -35.82
CA TRP A 23 -5.80 19.67 -35.98
C TRP A 23 -6.17 19.31 -37.43
N LEU A 24 -7.00 20.17 -38.05
CA LEU A 24 -7.44 20.01 -39.43
C LEU A 24 -6.29 20.31 -40.39
N THR A 25 -5.55 21.41 -40.17
CA THR A 25 -4.38 21.77 -40.98
C THR A 25 -3.31 20.68 -40.96
N TYR A 26 -3.05 20.09 -39.78
CA TYR A 26 -2.12 18.98 -39.63
C TYR A 26 -2.58 17.74 -40.40
N ALA A 27 -3.84 17.33 -40.25
CA ALA A 27 -4.39 16.18 -40.96
C ALA A 27 -4.37 16.38 -42.48
N LEU A 28 -4.73 17.57 -42.95
CA LEU A 28 -4.65 17.96 -44.36
C LEU A 28 -3.20 17.96 -44.86
N GLY A 29 -2.23 18.41 -44.05
CA GLY A 29 -0.81 18.40 -44.40
C GLY A 29 -0.26 16.98 -44.58
N VAL A 30 -0.58 16.05 -43.67
CA VAL A 30 -0.21 14.63 -43.80
C VAL A 30 -0.89 13.99 -45.01
N GLY A 31 -2.17 14.30 -45.24
CA GLY A 31 -2.91 13.82 -46.42
C GLY A 31 -2.32 14.33 -47.74
N LEU A 32 -1.99 15.63 -47.81
CA LEU A 32 -1.37 16.23 -48.99
C LEU A 32 0.01 15.62 -49.27
N LEU A 33 0.84 15.43 -48.24
CA LEU A 33 2.12 14.73 -48.36
C LEU A 33 1.93 13.34 -48.96
N HIS A 34 0.93 12.59 -48.48
CA HIS A 34 0.64 11.25 -48.99
C HIS A 34 0.20 11.28 -50.47
N ILE A 35 -0.68 12.21 -50.84
CA ILE A 35 -1.14 12.37 -52.24
C ILE A 35 0.03 12.73 -53.17
N VAL A 36 0.92 13.63 -52.73
CA VAL A 36 2.13 13.96 -53.49
C VAL A 36 3.01 12.73 -53.70
N LEU A 37 3.22 11.93 -52.66
CA LEU A 37 4.01 10.70 -52.75
C LEU A 37 3.36 9.66 -53.66
N LEU A 38 2.04 9.54 -53.66
CA LEU A 38 1.28 8.68 -54.59
C LEU A 38 1.33 9.17 -56.04
N SER A 39 1.60 10.45 -56.27
CA SER A 39 1.66 11.04 -57.61
C SER A 39 3.01 10.79 -58.31
N ILE A 40 3.99 10.21 -57.60
CA ILE A 40 5.31 9.88 -58.13
C ILE A 40 5.21 8.52 -58.86
N PRO A 41 5.44 8.46 -60.18
CA PRO A 41 5.13 7.28 -61.00
C PRO A 41 5.94 6.02 -60.66
N PHE A 42 7.03 6.14 -59.91
CA PHE A 42 7.89 5.02 -59.51
C PHE A 42 7.61 4.49 -58.09
N PHE A 43 6.67 5.09 -57.36
CA PHE A 43 6.33 4.66 -56.00
C PHE A 43 5.11 3.73 -56.01
N SER A 44 5.30 2.53 -55.46
CA SER A 44 4.19 1.64 -55.16
C SER A 44 3.41 2.17 -53.94
N VAL A 45 2.14 1.74 -53.78
CA VAL A 45 1.31 2.12 -52.63
C VAL A 45 1.99 1.82 -51.28
N PRO A 46 2.61 0.63 -51.05
CA PRO A 46 3.37 0.37 -49.83
C PRO A 46 4.57 1.33 -49.61
N VAL A 47 5.27 1.68 -50.68
CA VAL A 47 6.40 2.63 -50.63
C VAL A 47 5.91 4.03 -50.26
N ALA A 48 4.82 4.50 -50.88
CA ALA A 48 4.22 5.80 -50.57
C ALA A 48 3.78 5.89 -49.10
N TRP A 49 3.12 4.85 -48.55
CA TRP A 49 2.74 4.79 -47.13
C TRP A 49 3.94 4.77 -46.19
N THR A 50 4.98 4.01 -46.53
CA THR A 50 6.21 3.95 -45.73
C THR A 50 6.94 5.29 -45.72
N LEU A 51 7.07 5.93 -46.89
CA LEU A 51 7.68 7.26 -46.99
C LEU A 51 6.85 8.32 -46.27
N THR A 52 5.52 8.24 -46.32
CA THR A 52 4.62 9.15 -45.59
C THR A 52 4.89 9.06 -44.08
N ASN A 53 4.96 7.83 -43.52
CA ASN A 53 5.25 7.62 -42.11
C ASN A 53 6.67 8.08 -41.73
N VAL A 54 7.68 7.76 -42.54
CA VAL A 54 9.08 8.12 -42.28
C VAL A 54 9.29 9.64 -42.33
N ILE A 55 8.82 10.31 -43.38
CA ILE A 55 8.96 11.77 -43.55
C ILE A 55 8.20 12.49 -42.44
N HIS A 56 6.99 12.03 -42.11
CA HIS A 56 6.20 12.58 -41.03
C HIS A 56 6.94 12.51 -39.68
N ASN A 57 7.43 11.33 -39.29
CA ASN A 57 8.09 11.13 -38.00
C ASN A 57 9.43 11.86 -37.92
N LEU A 58 10.17 11.95 -39.04
CA LEU A 58 11.38 12.77 -39.13
C LEU A 58 11.05 14.25 -38.93
N GLY A 59 10.03 14.77 -39.62
CA GLY A 59 9.56 16.15 -39.46
C GLY A 59 9.13 16.44 -38.01
N MET A 60 8.38 15.54 -37.39
CA MET A 60 8.00 15.65 -35.98
C MET A 60 9.21 15.62 -35.04
N TYR A 61 10.19 14.74 -35.29
CA TYR A 61 11.40 14.66 -34.46
C TYR A 61 12.17 15.97 -34.52
N VAL A 62 12.40 16.49 -35.73
CA VAL A 62 13.10 17.76 -35.93
C VAL A 62 12.35 18.89 -35.22
N PHE A 63 11.05 19.02 -35.49
CA PHE A 63 10.24 20.10 -34.94
C PHE A 63 10.13 20.06 -33.41
N LEU A 64 9.88 18.89 -32.82
CA LEU A 64 9.60 18.76 -31.39
C LEU A 64 10.87 18.60 -30.54
N HIS A 65 11.90 17.93 -31.07
CA HIS A 65 13.03 17.46 -30.27
C HIS A 65 14.40 17.98 -30.75
N ALA A 66 14.52 18.53 -31.96
CA ALA A 66 15.77 19.13 -32.45
C ALA A 66 15.76 20.66 -32.39
N VAL A 67 14.64 21.30 -32.69
CA VAL A 67 14.49 22.76 -32.63
C VAL A 67 14.37 23.23 -31.16
N LYS A 68 15.18 24.22 -30.79
CA LYS A 68 15.20 24.85 -29.46
C LYS A 68 14.86 26.33 -29.56
N GLY A 69 14.41 26.90 -28.45
CA GLY A 69 13.97 28.29 -28.38
C GLY A 69 12.63 28.53 -29.06
N THR A 70 12.29 29.79 -29.31
CA THR A 70 11.12 30.21 -30.07
C THR A 70 11.58 30.70 -31.45
N PRO A 71 11.25 29.99 -32.55
CA PRO A 71 11.47 30.55 -33.88
C PRO A 71 10.59 31.79 -33.96
N PHE A 72 11.13 32.92 -34.41
CA PHE A 72 10.43 34.21 -34.61
C PHE A 72 10.36 35.22 -33.44
N GLU A 73 11.00 35.00 -32.28
CA GLU A 73 11.10 36.00 -31.20
C GLU A 73 12.53 36.55 -30.99
N THR A 74 12.64 37.65 -30.22
CA THR A 74 13.89 38.38 -29.93
C THR A 74 14.95 37.54 -29.18
N PRO A 75 16.23 37.97 -29.12
CA PRO A 75 17.33 37.19 -28.55
C PRO A 75 17.22 36.85 -27.05
N ASP A 76 16.36 37.56 -26.29
CA ASP A 76 16.20 37.36 -24.85
C ASP A 76 15.05 36.37 -24.52
N GLN A 77 15.26 35.09 -24.85
CA GLN A 77 14.27 34.02 -24.63
C GLN A 77 14.39 33.36 -23.23
N GLY A 78 15.15 33.97 -22.30
CA GLY A 78 15.31 33.46 -20.93
C GLY A 78 15.65 31.97 -20.85
N LYS A 79 14.87 31.20 -20.08
CA LYS A 79 15.03 29.74 -19.94
C LYS A 79 14.56 28.95 -21.18
N ALA A 80 13.71 29.52 -22.03
CA ALA A 80 13.14 28.82 -23.19
C ALA A 80 14.18 28.53 -24.28
N ARG A 81 15.24 29.34 -24.39
CA ARG A 81 16.36 29.13 -25.34
C ARG A 81 17.03 27.74 -25.23
N LEU A 82 16.98 27.14 -24.04
CA LEU A 82 17.64 25.86 -23.75
C LEU A 82 16.73 24.66 -23.97
N LEU A 83 15.41 24.88 -24.06
CA LEU A 83 14.39 23.86 -24.12
C LEU A 83 14.00 23.56 -25.57
N THR A 84 13.75 22.30 -25.85
CA THR A 84 13.12 21.84 -27.11
C THR A 84 11.65 22.27 -27.15
N HIS A 85 11.05 22.31 -28.35
CA HIS A 85 9.62 22.59 -28.47
C HIS A 85 8.74 21.62 -27.67
N TRP A 86 9.11 20.34 -27.59
CA TRP A 86 8.41 19.35 -26.76
C TRP A 86 8.43 19.71 -25.28
N GLU A 87 9.57 20.18 -24.77
CA GLU A 87 9.73 20.59 -23.37
C GLU A 87 8.97 21.89 -23.07
N GLN A 88 8.88 22.80 -24.05
CA GLN A 88 8.12 24.05 -23.93
C GLN A 88 6.59 23.83 -24.03
N LEU A 89 6.14 22.77 -24.71
CA LEU A 89 4.72 22.51 -24.98
C LEU A 89 3.91 22.36 -23.69
N ASP A 90 2.80 23.10 -23.60
CA ASP A 90 1.89 23.18 -22.45
C ASP A 90 2.61 23.41 -21.11
N TYR A 91 3.64 24.26 -21.12
CA TYR A 91 4.42 24.63 -19.92
C TYR A 91 5.10 23.44 -19.22
N GLY A 92 5.39 22.35 -19.94
CA GLY A 92 6.04 21.17 -19.36
C GLY A 92 5.10 20.14 -18.73
N VAL A 93 3.79 20.44 -18.63
CA VAL A 93 2.80 19.55 -18.00
C VAL A 93 2.65 18.26 -18.82
N GLN A 94 2.72 17.11 -18.16
CA GLN A 94 2.59 15.80 -18.81
C GLN A 94 1.11 15.44 -19.04
N PHE A 95 0.84 14.62 -20.06
CA PHE A 95 -0.48 14.08 -20.38
C PHE A 95 -1.58 15.09 -20.75
N THR A 96 -1.21 16.27 -21.23
CA THR A 96 -2.12 17.26 -21.83
C THR A 96 -2.68 16.80 -23.18
N SER A 97 -3.76 17.45 -23.64
CA SER A 97 -4.39 17.14 -24.93
C SER A 97 -3.41 17.27 -26.11
N SER A 98 -2.58 18.32 -26.10
CA SER A 98 -1.57 18.58 -27.13
C SER A 98 -0.49 17.48 -27.16
N ARG A 99 0.02 17.08 -25.99
CA ARG A 99 1.03 16.02 -25.90
C ARG A 99 0.47 14.65 -26.27
N LYS A 100 -0.78 14.36 -25.87
CA LYS A 100 -1.50 13.16 -26.31
C LYS A 100 -1.62 13.14 -27.82
N PHE A 101 -2.00 14.24 -28.47
CA PHE A 101 -2.10 14.32 -29.92
C PHE A 101 -0.78 14.05 -30.65
N PHE A 102 0.29 14.75 -30.29
CA PHE A 102 1.60 14.55 -30.91
C PHE A 102 2.20 13.16 -30.59
N THR A 103 1.71 12.46 -29.56
CA THR A 103 2.10 11.09 -29.25
C THR A 103 1.28 10.07 -30.05
N ILE A 104 -0.02 10.30 -30.19
CA ILE A 104 -0.97 9.39 -30.84
C ILE A 104 -0.88 9.46 -32.38
N SER A 105 -0.62 10.64 -32.95
CA SER A 105 -0.62 10.83 -34.40
C SER A 105 0.43 9.98 -35.16
N PRO A 106 1.71 9.89 -34.74
CA PRO A 106 2.66 8.92 -35.31
C PRO A 106 2.19 7.46 -35.21
N ILE A 107 1.50 7.10 -34.13
CA ILE A 107 1.03 5.73 -33.88
C ILE A 107 -0.08 5.37 -34.87
N ILE A 108 -1.03 6.29 -35.09
CA ILE A 108 -2.11 6.09 -36.08
C ILE A 108 -1.51 5.94 -37.48
N LEU A 109 -0.56 6.81 -37.86
CA LEU A 109 0.08 6.75 -39.18
C LEU A 109 0.89 5.47 -39.36
N TYR A 110 1.57 5.00 -38.32
CA TYR A 110 2.27 3.71 -38.30
C TYR A 110 1.32 2.53 -38.54
N PHE A 111 0.15 2.50 -37.89
CA PHE A 111 -0.84 1.43 -38.09
C PHE A 111 -1.42 1.46 -39.51
N LEU A 112 -1.73 2.65 -40.04
CA LEU A 112 -2.16 2.80 -41.43
C LEU A 112 -1.08 2.31 -42.40
N ALA A 113 0.16 2.75 -42.22
CA ALA A 113 1.27 2.33 -43.08
C ALA A 113 1.49 0.80 -43.01
N SER A 114 1.45 0.22 -41.82
CA SER A 114 1.60 -1.23 -41.62
C SER A 114 0.47 -2.04 -42.26
N PHE A 115 -0.76 -1.53 -42.19
CA PHE A 115 -1.92 -2.14 -42.83
C PHE A 115 -1.80 -2.12 -44.36
N TYR A 116 -1.47 -0.97 -44.95
CA TYR A 116 -1.36 -0.82 -46.40
C TYR A 116 -0.08 -1.43 -46.99
N THR A 117 0.95 -1.69 -46.18
CA THR A 117 2.12 -2.49 -46.58
C THR A 117 1.89 -3.99 -46.39
N LYS A 118 0.69 -4.41 -45.96
CA LYS A 118 0.34 -5.81 -45.66
C LYS A 118 1.33 -6.49 -44.71
N TYR A 119 1.87 -5.71 -43.77
CA TYR A 119 2.88 -6.18 -42.81
C TYR A 119 4.14 -6.78 -43.46
N ASP A 120 4.50 -6.33 -44.67
CA ASP A 120 5.78 -6.66 -45.29
C ASP A 120 6.94 -6.33 -44.33
N THR A 121 7.89 -7.26 -44.21
CA THR A 121 8.94 -7.19 -43.19
C THR A 121 9.84 -5.97 -43.37
N THR A 122 10.16 -5.60 -44.62
CA THR A 122 11.05 -4.46 -44.91
C THR A 122 10.37 -3.16 -44.52
N HIS A 123 9.12 -2.98 -44.94
CA HIS A 123 8.33 -1.80 -44.61
C HIS A 123 8.02 -1.71 -43.11
N PHE A 124 7.73 -2.84 -42.47
CA PHE A 124 7.46 -2.92 -41.03
C PHE A 124 8.65 -2.48 -40.19
N ILE A 125 9.87 -2.94 -40.51
CA ILE A 125 11.09 -2.56 -39.80
C ILE A 125 11.34 -1.05 -39.95
N LEU A 126 11.24 -0.52 -41.18
CA LEU A 126 11.46 0.91 -41.45
C LEU A 126 10.44 1.79 -40.70
N ASN A 127 9.16 1.40 -40.74
CA ASN A 127 8.08 2.12 -40.06
C ASN A 127 8.22 2.06 -38.53
N THR A 128 8.66 0.92 -37.99
CA THR A 128 8.90 0.74 -36.55
C THR A 128 10.08 1.55 -36.07
N ALA A 129 11.21 1.51 -36.80
CA ALA A 129 12.40 2.31 -36.47
C ALA A 129 12.09 3.81 -36.47
N SER A 130 11.31 4.25 -37.47
CA SER A 130 10.84 5.62 -37.59
C SER A 130 9.86 6.03 -36.47
N LEU A 131 8.97 5.14 -36.03
CA LEU A 131 8.06 5.42 -34.92
C LEU A 131 8.83 5.56 -33.60
N LEU A 132 9.78 4.66 -33.35
CA LEU A 132 10.57 4.66 -32.13
C LEU A 132 11.43 5.92 -32.00
N SER A 133 11.98 6.43 -33.12
CA SER A 133 12.79 7.65 -33.09
C SER A 133 12.01 8.87 -32.58
N VAL A 134 10.69 8.91 -32.79
CA VAL A 134 9.84 10.03 -32.35
C VAL A 134 9.09 9.78 -31.04
N LEU A 135 8.86 8.53 -30.64
CA LEU A 135 8.17 8.19 -29.39
C LEU A 135 9.11 8.11 -28.19
N ILE A 136 10.33 7.60 -28.38
CA ILE A 136 11.29 7.45 -27.28
C ILE A 136 11.56 8.81 -26.60
N PRO A 137 11.88 9.90 -27.33
CA PRO A 137 12.12 11.21 -26.71
C PRO A 137 10.91 11.82 -25.98
N LYS A 138 9.70 11.29 -26.16
CA LYS A 138 8.47 11.77 -25.52
C LYS A 138 8.19 11.12 -24.16
N MET A 139 8.94 10.07 -23.79
CA MET A 139 8.74 9.36 -22.53
C MET A 139 9.04 10.26 -21.31
N PRO A 140 8.19 10.29 -20.27
CA PRO A 140 8.39 11.13 -19.08
C PRO A 140 9.74 10.92 -18.39
N GLN A 141 10.28 9.69 -18.46
CA GLN A 141 11.58 9.31 -17.90
C GLN A 141 12.76 9.95 -18.63
N LEU A 142 12.58 10.39 -19.87
CA LEU A 142 13.61 11.05 -20.68
C LEU A 142 13.46 12.57 -20.70
N HIS A 143 12.47 13.10 -19.97
CA HIS A 143 12.22 14.53 -19.84
C HIS A 143 13.42 15.20 -19.12
N GLY A 144 14.10 16.13 -19.80
CA GLY A 144 15.32 16.78 -19.29
C GLY A 144 16.62 15.97 -19.46
N ILE A 145 16.57 14.75 -20.00
CA ILE A 145 17.75 13.90 -20.30
C ILE A 145 18.13 13.98 -21.79
N THR A 146 17.25 14.51 -22.63
CA THR A 146 17.43 14.84 -24.06
C THR A 146 18.68 15.70 -24.34
N HIS A 147 19.21 16.40 -23.34
CA HIS A 147 20.48 17.14 -23.42
C HIS A 147 21.69 16.24 -23.73
N THR A 148 21.70 14.98 -23.28
CA THR A 148 22.87 14.10 -23.36
C THR A 148 22.85 13.21 -24.62
N VAL A 149 21.67 12.87 -25.14
CA VAL A 149 21.53 11.95 -26.29
C VAL A 149 21.84 12.62 -27.62
N ASN A 150 21.47 13.90 -27.81
CA ASN A 150 21.78 14.63 -29.04
C ASN A 150 23.30 14.88 -29.24
N MET A 151 24.08 14.96 -28.17
CA MET A 151 25.55 15.04 -28.23
C MET A 151 26.23 13.74 -28.67
N LEU A 152 25.56 12.59 -28.49
CA LEU A 152 26.11 11.26 -28.80
C LEU A 152 25.86 10.83 -30.25
N ILE A 153 24.81 11.36 -30.89
CA ILE A 153 24.44 10.97 -32.27
C ILE A 153 25.17 11.81 -33.33
N PHE A 154 25.50 13.08 -33.05
CA PHE A 154 26.20 13.94 -34.02
C PHE A 154 27.74 13.92 -33.94
N ASN A 155 28.34 13.50 -32.82
CA ASN A 155 29.81 13.49 -32.67
C ASN A 155 30.50 12.15 -33.00
N LYS A 156 29.75 11.13 -33.45
CA LYS A 156 30.30 9.79 -33.72
C LYS A 156 30.21 9.33 -35.18
N THR A 157 30.10 10.25 -36.13
CA THR A 157 30.40 10.01 -37.56
C THR A 157 31.82 10.44 -37.90
N ALA A 158 32.79 10.14 -37.04
CA ALA A 158 34.21 10.19 -37.38
C ALA A 158 34.94 9.10 -36.60
N GLY A 159 35.27 8.03 -37.30
CA GLY A 159 36.41 7.18 -36.95
C GLY A 159 36.14 5.96 -36.07
N VAL A 160 36.54 4.82 -36.64
CA VAL A 160 37.02 3.58 -36.00
C VAL A 160 35.96 2.53 -35.68
N PHE A 161 35.90 1.57 -36.61
CA PHE A 161 35.38 0.22 -36.48
C PHE A 161 35.93 -0.47 -35.20
N PHE A 162 35.05 -0.98 -34.36
CA PHE A 162 35.38 -2.06 -33.43
C PHE A 162 34.35 -3.18 -33.54
N LYS A 163 34.84 -4.36 -33.92
CA LYS A 163 34.09 -5.60 -34.17
C LYS A 163 33.79 -6.25 -32.81
N PRO A 164 32.53 -6.48 -32.38
CA PRO A 164 32.29 -7.18 -31.12
C PRO A 164 32.34 -8.70 -31.31
N SER A 165 32.99 -9.36 -30.35
CA SER A 165 33.15 -10.81 -30.23
C SER A 165 31.81 -11.56 -30.11
N ARG A 166 31.73 -12.72 -30.78
CA ARG A 166 30.56 -13.63 -30.90
C ARG A 166 29.98 -14.13 -29.56
N ARG A 167 30.60 -13.86 -28.41
CA ARG A 167 30.11 -14.30 -27.09
C ARG A 167 29.03 -13.39 -26.48
N LYS A 168 28.89 -12.14 -26.91
CA LYS A 168 27.84 -11.21 -26.42
C LYS A 168 26.50 -11.31 -27.17
N ILE A 169 26.48 -12.03 -28.29
CA ILE A 169 25.29 -12.15 -29.16
C ILE A 169 24.30 -13.18 -28.60
N TYR A 170 24.77 -14.20 -27.85
CA TYR A 170 23.90 -15.19 -27.21
C TYR A 170 23.29 -14.74 -25.87
N GLU A 171 23.82 -13.70 -25.21
CA GLU A 171 23.18 -13.10 -24.03
C GLU A 171 22.10 -12.07 -24.39
N VAL A 172 22.17 -11.46 -25.58
CA VAL A 172 21.16 -10.49 -26.04
C VAL A 172 20.04 -11.17 -26.84
N LEU A 173 20.32 -12.27 -27.54
CA LEU A 173 19.29 -13.09 -28.20
C LEU A 173 18.46 -13.97 -27.24
N GLY A 174 18.81 -14.01 -25.95
CA GLY A 174 17.94 -14.54 -24.88
C GLY A 174 16.92 -13.53 -24.32
N SER A 175 17.01 -12.25 -24.69
CA SER A 175 16.21 -11.16 -24.09
C SER A 175 15.03 -10.70 -24.96
N PHE A 176 14.77 -11.32 -26.10
CA PHE A 176 13.53 -11.14 -26.86
C PHE A 176 12.55 -12.27 -26.55
N HIS A 177 12.09 -12.34 -25.30
CA HIS A 177 10.75 -12.85 -25.07
C HIS A 177 9.79 -11.72 -25.40
N PHE A 178 9.08 -11.90 -26.51
CA PHE A 178 7.73 -11.39 -26.71
C PHE A 178 7.02 -11.45 -25.35
N TYR A 179 6.56 -10.33 -24.79
CA TYR A 179 5.61 -10.37 -23.67
C TYR A 179 4.22 -10.48 -24.30
N PRO A 180 3.65 -11.69 -24.52
CA PRO A 180 2.20 -11.77 -24.40
C PRO A 180 1.88 -11.25 -22.99
N GLY A 181 0.81 -10.47 -22.81
CA GLY A 181 0.44 -9.95 -21.50
C GLY A 181 0.68 -11.04 -20.45
N LYS A 182 1.46 -10.72 -19.39
CA LYS A 182 1.90 -11.72 -18.41
C LYS A 182 0.67 -12.52 -18.01
N ARG A 183 0.52 -13.73 -18.58
CA ARG A 183 -0.44 -14.69 -18.06
C ARG A 183 0.16 -15.09 -16.73
N PHE A 184 -0.21 -14.36 -15.69
CA PHE A 184 -0.05 -14.85 -14.35
C PHE A 184 -0.81 -16.17 -14.33
N LEU A 185 -0.05 -17.28 -14.31
CA LEU A 185 -0.58 -18.61 -14.03
C LEU A 185 -1.17 -18.67 -12.60
N HIS A 186 -0.88 -17.64 -11.79
CA HIS A 186 -1.30 -17.48 -10.40
C HIS A 186 -2.50 -16.54 -10.29
N LYS A 187 -3.41 -16.86 -9.37
CA LYS A 187 -4.51 -15.98 -9.01
C LYS A 187 -3.96 -14.67 -8.44
N LEU A 188 -4.53 -13.54 -8.84
CA LEU A 188 -4.16 -12.20 -8.36
C LEU A 188 -5.35 -11.57 -7.64
N VAL A 189 -5.12 -11.00 -6.46
CA VAL A 189 -6.17 -10.32 -5.69
C VAL A 189 -5.73 -8.90 -5.37
N LEU A 190 -6.63 -7.95 -5.65
CA LEU A 190 -6.55 -6.59 -5.11
C LEU A 190 -7.25 -6.55 -3.75
N GLY A 191 -6.51 -6.27 -2.69
CA GLY A 191 -7.02 -6.04 -1.34
C GLY A 191 -7.22 -4.55 -1.06
N ILE A 192 -8.36 -4.16 -0.47
CA ILE A 192 -8.69 -2.78 -0.08
C ILE A 192 -9.09 -2.73 1.41
N GLU A 193 -8.40 -1.90 2.19
CA GLU A 193 -8.59 -1.72 3.63
C GLU A 193 -8.95 -0.27 3.96
N THR A 194 -10.09 -0.06 4.62
CA THR A 194 -10.60 1.27 5.06
C THR A 194 -11.44 1.15 6.34
N SER A 195 -11.13 0.22 7.23
CA SER A 195 -11.97 -0.07 8.42
C SER A 195 -11.85 0.99 9.49
N CYS A 196 -10.72 1.70 9.60
CA CYS A 196 -10.47 2.67 10.66
C CYS A 196 -9.90 3.99 10.12
N ASP A 197 -8.58 4.18 10.20
CA ASP A 197 -7.86 5.41 9.89
C ASP A 197 -6.71 5.23 8.86
N ASP A 198 -6.50 4.01 8.36
CA ASP A 198 -5.58 3.75 7.26
C ASP A 198 -6.37 3.47 5.96
N THR A 199 -6.02 4.18 4.88
CA THR A 199 -6.49 3.83 3.52
C THR A 199 -5.39 3.04 2.85
N ALA A 200 -5.59 1.74 2.63
CA ALA A 200 -4.55 0.89 2.07
C ALA A 200 -5.08 0.00 0.94
N ALA A 201 -4.22 -0.26 -0.04
CA ALA A 201 -4.49 -1.20 -1.12
C ALA A 201 -3.23 -2.00 -1.46
N ALA A 202 -3.40 -3.25 -1.87
CA ALA A 202 -2.30 -4.06 -2.36
C ALA A 202 -2.75 -5.11 -3.37
N VAL A 203 -1.86 -5.46 -4.30
CA VAL A 203 -2.02 -6.59 -5.22
C VAL A 203 -1.08 -7.71 -4.77
N VAL A 204 -1.65 -8.86 -4.45
CA VAL A 204 -0.93 -10.04 -3.99
C VAL A 204 -1.23 -11.22 -4.90
N ASP A 205 -0.21 -12.01 -5.21
CA ASP A 205 -0.36 -13.24 -5.98
C ASP A 205 -0.57 -14.48 -5.10
N GLU A 206 -0.94 -15.58 -5.73
CA GLU A 206 -1.10 -16.86 -5.05
C GLU A 206 0.20 -17.37 -4.41
N ALA A 207 1.39 -16.97 -4.83
CA ALA A 207 2.61 -17.39 -4.15
C ALA A 207 2.87 -16.60 -2.85
N GLY A 208 2.09 -15.55 -2.59
CA GLY A 208 2.28 -14.64 -1.46
C GLY A 208 3.24 -13.48 -1.77
N ASN A 209 3.56 -13.25 -3.04
CA ASN A 209 4.34 -12.09 -3.44
C ASN A 209 3.46 -10.84 -3.42
N VAL A 210 3.93 -9.79 -2.77
CA VAL A 210 3.33 -8.46 -2.84
C VAL A 210 3.84 -7.80 -4.11
N LEU A 211 2.98 -7.68 -5.13
CA LEU A 211 3.34 -7.11 -6.42
C LEU A 211 3.33 -5.58 -6.39
N GLY A 212 2.40 -4.99 -5.65
CA GLY A 212 2.33 -3.55 -5.41
C GLY A 212 1.47 -3.26 -4.19
N GLU A 213 1.84 -2.26 -3.41
CA GLU A 213 1.09 -1.81 -2.24
C GLU A 213 1.17 -0.29 -2.12
N ALA A 214 0.15 0.31 -1.53
CA ALA A 214 0.12 1.72 -1.19
C ALA A 214 -0.71 1.92 0.08
N ILE A 215 -0.30 2.87 0.91
CA ILE A 215 -0.97 3.21 2.16
C ILE A 215 -0.95 4.72 2.37
N HIS A 216 -2.08 5.26 2.80
CA HIS A 216 -2.18 6.60 3.36
C HIS A 216 -2.68 6.49 4.80
N SER A 217 -1.78 6.75 5.75
CA SER A 217 -2.11 6.72 7.17
C SER A 217 -2.56 8.08 7.68
N GLN A 218 -3.64 8.10 8.44
CA GLN A 218 -4.19 9.32 9.05
C GLN A 218 -3.66 9.57 10.48
N THR A 219 -2.67 8.78 10.94
CA THR A 219 -2.14 8.85 12.31
C THR A 219 -1.78 10.28 12.74
N GLU A 220 -1.09 11.04 11.89
CA GLU A 220 -0.68 12.42 12.24
C GLU A 220 -1.87 13.36 12.47
N VAL A 221 -2.95 13.18 11.70
CA VAL A 221 -4.19 13.97 11.84
C VAL A 221 -4.86 13.66 13.17
N HIS A 222 -5.03 12.37 13.49
CA HIS A 222 -5.74 11.94 14.69
C HIS A 222 -4.93 12.13 15.98
N LEU A 223 -3.59 12.15 15.88
CA LEU A 223 -2.71 12.54 16.99
C LEU A 223 -2.97 14.00 17.42
N LYS A 224 -3.17 14.92 16.45
CA LYS A 224 -3.46 16.34 16.74
C LYS A 224 -4.85 16.54 17.36
N THR A 225 -5.82 15.69 17.03
CA THR A 225 -7.19 15.78 17.57
C THR A 225 -7.42 14.97 18.84
N GLY A 226 -6.40 14.25 19.34
CA GLY A 226 -6.51 13.45 20.56
C GLY A 226 -7.23 12.11 20.39
N GLY A 227 -7.48 11.68 19.15
CA GLY A 227 -8.18 10.44 18.82
C GLY A 227 -8.85 10.49 17.44
N ILE A 228 -9.35 9.33 17.00
CA ILE A 228 -9.99 9.16 15.70
C ILE A 228 -11.38 9.81 15.71
N ILE A 229 -11.60 10.77 14.80
CA ILE A 229 -12.90 11.42 14.58
C ILE A 229 -13.57 10.78 13.34
N PRO A 230 -14.66 10.00 13.47
CA PRO A 230 -15.16 9.18 12.36
C PRO A 230 -15.56 9.96 11.08
N PRO A 231 -16.20 11.14 11.15
CA PRO A 231 -16.45 11.94 9.95
C PRO A 231 -15.18 12.43 9.24
N VAL A 232 -14.13 12.77 10.01
CA VAL A 232 -12.83 13.18 9.44
C VAL A 232 -12.16 11.99 8.77
N ALA A 233 -12.16 10.83 9.42
CA ALA A 233 -11.60 9.61 8.86
C ALA A 233 -12.30 9.21 7.54
N GLN A 234 -13.63 9.30 7.51
CA GLN A 234 -14.41 9.08 6.28
C GLN A 234 -13.99 10.01 5.15
N GLN A 235 -13.86 11.31 5.43
CA GLN A 235 -13.49 12.30 4.42
C GLN A 235 -12.10 11.99 3.84
N LEU A 236 -11.13 11.68 4.70
CA LEU A 236 -9.78 11.33 4.28
C LEU A 236 -9.75 10.04 3.45
N HIS A 237 -10.57 9.03 3.77
CA HIS A 237 -10.72 7.85 2.91
C HIS A 237 -11.25 8.23 1.51
N ARG A 238 -12.28 9.07 1.42
CA ARG A 238 -12.87 9.49 0.13
C ARG A 238 -11.86 10.22 -0.75
N GLU A 239 -11.05 11.11 -0.15
CA GLU A 239 -10.04 11.89 -0.85
C GLU A 239 -8.87 11.02 -1.36
N ASN A 240 -8.56 9.91 -0.69
CA ASN A 240 -7.34 9.14 -0.96
C ASN A 240 -7.57 7.80 -1.65
N ILE A 241 -8.74 7.16 -1.52
CA ILE A 241 -8.95 5.78 -1.96
C ILE A 241 -8.65 5.54 -3.44
N GLN A 242 -9.08 6.45 -4.33
CA GLN A 242 -8.82 6.34 -5.75
C GLN A 242 -7.31 6.40 -6.07
N ARG A 243 -6.61 7.36 -5.45
CA ARG A 243 -5.17 7.52 -5.61
C ARG A 243 -4.42 6.29 -5.11
N ILE A 244 -4.75 5.81 -3.91
CA ILE A 244 -4.10 4.66 -3.27
C ILE A 244 -4.29 3.36 -4.06
N VAL A 245 -5.50 3.10 -4.54
CA VAL A 245 -5.74 1.90 -5.38
C VAL A 245 -5.00 2.02 -6.71
N GLN A 246 -4.99 3.20 -7.33
CA GLN A 246 -4.24 3.43 -8.57
C GLN A 246 -2.73 3.25 -8.36
N GLU A 247 -2.16 3.76 -7.28
CA GLU A 247 -0.75 3.59 -6.90
C GLU A 247 -0.39 2.11 -6.73
N ALA A 248 -1.20 1.34 -5.97
CA ALA A 248 -0.97 -0.10 -5.78
C ALA A 248 -1.01 -0.89 -7.10
N LEU A 249 -2.00 -0.61 -7.96
CA LEU A 249 -2.10 -1.22 -9.30
C LEU A 249 -0.93 -0.84 -10.20
N SER A 250 -0.52 0.43 -10.17
CA SER A 250 0.58 0.92 -11.00
C SER A 250 1.92 0.34 -10.55
N ALA A 251 2.16 0.27 -9.24
CA ALA A 251 3.33 -0.38 -8.65
C ALA A 251 3.39 -1.88 -9.01
N SER A 252 2.23 -2.56 -9.05
CA SER A 252 2.15 -3.97 -9.43
C SER A 252 2.36 -4.23 -10.93
N ALA A 253 2.23 -3.20 -11.77
CA ALA A 253 2.17 -3.31 -13.23
C ALA A 253 1.09 -4.31 -13.71
N VAL A 254 0.01 -4.49 -12.94
CA VAL A 254 -1.13 -5.37 -13.24
C VAL A 254 -2.31 -4.54 -13.74
N SER A 255 -2.90 -4.95 -14.85
CA SER A 255 -4.18 -4.40 -15.30
C SER A 255 -5.32 -4.87 -14.39
N PRO A 256 -6.30 -4.03 -14.04
CA PRO A 256 -7.49 -4.48 -13.32
C PRO A 256 -8.22 -5.66 -13.99
N ARG A 257 -8.08 -5.82 -15.31
CA ARG A 257 -8.65 -6.95 -16.08
C ARG A 257 -7.93 -8.28 -15.83
N GLU A 258 -6.72 -8.27 -15.28
CA GLU A 258 -5.95 -9.48 -14.95
C GLU A 258 -6.24 -9.98 -13.52
N LEU A 259 -6.88 -9.15 -12.68
CA LEU A 259 -7.27 -9.54 -11.33
C LEU A 259 -8.23 -10.74 -11.37
N SER A 260 -8.03 -11.68 -10.45
CA SER A 260 -8.93 -12.81 -10.23
C SER A 260 -10.09 -12.45 -9.31
N ALA A 261 -9.88 -11.53 -8.35
CA ALA A 261 -10.93 -10.98 -7.51
C ALA A 261 -10.52 -9.63 -6.90
N ILE A 262 -11.52 -8.90 -6.39
CA ILE A 262 -11.34 -7.72 -5.54
C ILE A 262 -11.81 -8.09 -4.13
N ALA A 263 -10.90 -8.01 -3.16
CA ALA A 263 -11.15 -8.31 -1.76
C ALA A 263 -11.18 -7.02 -0.94
N THR A 264 -12.22 -6.82 -0.14
CA THR A 264 -12.41 -5.57 0.59
C THR A 264 -12.89 -5.83 2.00
N THR A 265 -12.32 -5.11 2.96
CA THR A 265 -12.79 -5.14 4.34
C THR A 265 -14.19 -4.56 4.43
N ILE A 266 -15.15 -5.39 4.84
CA ILE A 266 -16.53 -4.95 5.06
C ILE A 266 -16.96 -5.04 6.53
N LYS A 267 -16.12 -5.62 7.40
CA LYS A 267 -16.42 -5.84 8.82
C LYS A 267 -15.22 -6.30 9.64
N PRO A 268 -15.23 -6.12 10.97
CA PRO A 268 -15.82 -4.98 11.66
C PRO A 268 -15.05 -3.68 11.35
N GLY A 269 -15.52 -2.55 11.84
CA GLY A 269 -14.87 -1.25 11.64
C GLY A 269 -15.80 -0.06 11.82
N LEU A 270 -15.28 1.15 11.59
CA LEU A 270 -16.07 2.38 11.58
C LEU A 270 -17.04 2.35 10.39
N ALA A 271 -18.34 2.41 10.66
CA ALA A 271 -19.41 2.35 9.65
C ALA A 271 -19.17 3.31 8.47
N LEU A 272 -18.81 4.56 8.79
CA LEU A 272 -18.57 5.60 7.80
C LEU A 272 -17.35 5.32 6.92
N SER A 273 -16.29 4.69 7.48
CA SER A 273 -15.07 4.33 6.75
C SER A 273 -15.27 3.07 5.91
N LEU A 274 -15.89 2.02 6.46
CA LEU A 274 -16.24 0.79 5.72
C LEU A 274 -17.10 1.07 4.49
N GLY A 275 -18.05 1.99 4.61
CA GLY A 275 -18.90 2.41 3.49
C GLY A 275 -18.12 2.98 2.30
N VAL A 276 -17.00 3.67 2.54
CA VAL A 276 -16.15 4.23 1.48
C VAL A 276 -15.45 3.11 0.71
N GLY A 277 -14.78 2.20 1.42
CA GLY A 277 -14.09 1.06 0.83
C GLY A 277 -15.04 0.15 0.05
N LEU A 278 -16.19 -0.19 0.63
CA LEU A 278 -17.19 -1.01 -0.04
C LEU A 278 -17.72 -0.34 -1.32
N SER A 279 -18.17 0.92 -1.23
CA SER A 279 -18.73 1.64 -2.39
C SER A 279 -17.74 1.72 -3.55
N PHE A 280 -16.48 2.09 -3.28
CA PHE A 280 -15.44 2.15 -4.29
C PHE A 280 -15.15 0.78 -4.91
N SER A 281 -15.09 -0.27 -4.09
CA SER A 281 -14.80 -1.63 -4.57
C SER A 281 -15.92 -2.18 -5.44
N LEU A 282 -17.18 -1.90 -5.10
CA LEU A 282 -18.33 -2.31 -5.92
C LEU A 282 -18.35 -1.62 -7.29
N GLN A 283 -17.92 -0.35 -7.37
CA GLN A 283 -17.74 0.34 -8.66
C GLN A 283 -16.67 -0.35 -9.52
N LEU A 284 -15.54 -0.73 -8.93
CA LEU A 284 -14.50 -1.49 -9.65
C LEU A 284 -14.98 -2.88 -10.09
N VAL A 285 -15.72 -3.58 -9.23
CA VAL A 285 -16.32 -4.88 -9.54
C VAL A 285 -17.27 -4.76 -10.73
N ASP A 286 -18.14 -3.75 -10.73
CA ASP A 286 -19.07 -3.52 -11.83
C ASP A 286 -18.35 -3.12 -13.13
N GLN A 287 -17.33 -2.27 -13.03
CA GLN A 287 -16.55 -1.80 -14.18
C GLN A 287 -15.74 -2.93 -14.84
N PHE A 288 -15.08 -3.77 -14.04
CA PHE A 288 -14.15 -4.80 -14.53
C PHE A 288 -14.72 -6.22 -14.52
N LYS A 289 -15.98 -6.37 -14.08
CA LYS A 289 -16.71 -7.65 -13.97
C LYS A 289 -15.91 -8.71 -13.23
N LYS A 290 -15.35 -8.32 -12.08
CA LYS A 290 -14.53 -9.19 -11.23
C LYS A 290 -15.35 -9.77 -10.07
N PRO A 291 -15.08 -11.01 -9.65
CA PRO A 291 -15.61 -11.52 -8.39
C PRO A 291 -15.23 -10.61 -7.22
N PHE A 292 -16.16 -10.43 -6.29
CA PHE A 292 -15.97 -9.69 -5.05
C PHE A 292 -15.81 -10.65 -3.88
N ILE A 293 -14.86 -10.36 -2.98
CA ILE A 293 -14.63 -11.15 -1.77
C ILE A 293 -14.78 -10.22 -0.56
N PRO A 294 -15.88 -10.31 0.20
CA PRO A 294 -16.02 -9.58 1.45
C PRO A 294 -15.06 -10.16 2.50
N ILE A 295 -14.24 -9.30 3.09
CA ILE A 295 -13.23 -9.68 4.08
C ILE A 295 -13.64 -9.24 5.48
N HIS A 296 -13.42 -10.13 6.44
CA HIS A 296 -13.47 -9.82 7.86
C HIS A 296 -12.07 -9.38 8.32
N HIS A 297 -11.95 -8.15 8.78
CA HIS A 297 -10.70 -7.50 9.18
C HIS A 297 -9.88 -8.33 10.18
N MET A 298 -10.52 -8.87 11.22
CA MET A 298 -9.79 -9.70 12.21
C MET A 298 -9.37 -11.08 11.65
N GLU A 299 -10.06 -11.63 10.65
CA GLU A 299 -9.64 -12.87 10.00
C GLU A 299 -8.39 -12.59 9.14
N ALA A 300 -8.37 -11.45 8.46
CA ALA A 300 -7.20 -11.02 7.70
C ALA A 300 -5.97 -10.90 8.59
N HIS A 301 -6.06 -10.16 9.71
CA HIS A 301 -4.99 -10.06 10.70
C HIS A 301 -4.51 -11.42 11.22
N ALA A 302 -5.44 -12.36 11.45
CA ALA A 302 -5.10 -13.70 11.95
C ALA A 302 -4.36 -14.56 10.91
N LEU A 303 -4.72 -14.42 9.65
CA LEU A 303 -4.18 -15.23 8.55
C LEU A 303 -2.94 -14.61 7.90
N THR A 304 -2.60 -13.35 8.19
CA THR A 304 -1.40 -12.67 7.70
C THR A 304 -0.12 -13.48 7.91
N ILE A 305 0.02 -14.20 9.03
CA ILE A 305 1.22 -15.01 9.28
C ILE A 305 1.44 -16.10 8.23
N ARG A 306 0.36 -16.60 7.61
CA ARG A 306 0.42 -17.63 6.57
C ARG A 306 1.02 -17.10 5.26
N LEU A 307 1.10 -15.78 5.10
CA LEU A 307 1.82 -15.13 4.00
C LEU A 307 3.34 -15.32 4.13
N THR A 308 3.86 -15.23 5.35
CA THR A 308 5.30 -15.23 5.62
C THR A 308 5.84 -16.56 6.11
N ASN A 309 4.97 -17.41 6.66
CA ASN A 309 5.32 -18.68 7.28
C ASN A 309 4.33 -19.77 6.87
N LYS A 310 4.80 -21.01 6.72
CA LYS A 310 3.93 -22.17 6.54
C LYS A 310 3.34 -22.57 7.91
N VAL A 311 2.14 -22.08 8.20
CA VAL A 311 1.43 -22.37 9.47
C VAL A 311 0.16 -23.15 9.16
N GLU A 312 0.15 -24.45 9.41
CA GLU A 312 -1.03 -25.29 9.19
C GLU A 312 -2.14 -25.06 10.24
N PHE A 313 -3.39 -25.33 9.85
CA PHE A 313 -4.51 -25.36 10.78
C PHE A 313 -4.52 -26.66 11.59
N PRO A 314 -5.01 -26.67 12.86
CA PRO A 314 -5.42 -25.51 13.62
C PRO A 314 -4.24 -24.83 14.36
N PHE A 315 -4.33 -23.52 14.55
CA PHE A 315 -3.38 -22.75 15.37
C PHE A 315 -4.08 -21.72 16.25
N LEU A 316 -3.41 -21.25 17.30
CA LEU A 316 -3.92 -20.19 18.16
C LEU A 316 -3.52 -18.82 17.63
N VAL A 317 -4.40 -17.83 17.78
CA VAL A 317 -4.10 -16.44 17.45
C VAL A 317 -4.47 -15.51 18.60
N LEU A 318 -3.56 -14.62 18.96
CA LEU A 318 -3.77 -13.47 19.83
C LEU A 318 -3.68 -12.19 18.99
N LEU A 319 -4.80 -11.49 18.85
CA LEU A 319 -4.91 -10.24 18.10
C LEU A 319 -4.96 -9.09 19.10
N ILE A 320 -3.87 -8.30 19.16
CA ILE A 320 -3.68 -7.20 20.12
C ILE A 320 -3.29 -5.91 19.39
N SER A 321 -4.24 -4.98 19.28
CA SER A 321 -4.09 -3.69 18.61
C SER A 321 -4.57 -2.53 19.48
N GLY A 322 -4.66 -1.33 18.89
CA GLY A 322 -5.30 -0.16 19.51
C GLY A 322 -6.78 -0.37 19.79
N GLY A 323 -7.50 -1.09 18.93
CA GLY A 323 -8.96 -1.29 19.03
C GLY A 323 -9.40 -2.70 19.43
N HIS A 324 -8.51 -3.69 19.40
CA HIS A 324 -8.88 -5.10 19.59
C HIS A 324 -7.94 -5.83 20.56
N CYS A 325 -8.52 -6.74 21.34
CA CYS A 325 -7.81 -7.75 22.12
C CYS A 325 -8.63 -9.02 22.08
N LEU A 326 -8.26 -9.98 21.22
CA LEU A 326 -9.01 -11.22 20.99
C LEU A 326 -8.05 -12.40 21.04
N LEU A 327 -8.52 -13.52 21.58
CA LEU A 327 -7.81 -14.78 21.59
C LEU A 327 -8.72 -15.84 20.99
N ALA A 328 -8.26 -16.47 19.91
CA ALA A 328 -9.07 -17.41 19.14
C ALA A 328 -8.27 -18.63 18.70
N LEU A 329 -8.97 -19.73 18.46
CA LEU A 329 -8.47 -20.88 17.72
C LEU A 329 -8.88 -20.73 16.25
N VAL A 330 -7.91 -20.81 15.35
CA VAL A 330 -8.12 -20.78 13.90
C VAL A 330 -8.12 -22.21 13.38
N ARG A 331 -9.27 -22.71 12.92
CA ARG A 331 -9.43 -24.08 12.38
C ARG A 331 -9.43 -24.12 10.85
N GLY A 332 -9.67 -22.97 10.21
CA GLY A 332 -9.65 -22.81 8.77
C GLY A 332 -9.73 -21.35 8.37
N VAL A 333 -9.80 -21.08 7.06
CA VAL A 333 -9.79 -19.72 6.49
C VAL A 333 -10.94 -18.84 6.99
N SER A 334 -12.10 -19.43 7.29
CA SER A 334 -13.27 -18.74 7.84
C SER A 334 -13.91 -19.51 9.00
N ASP A 335 -13.12 -20.33 9.69
CA ASP A 335 -13.58 -21.14 10.83
C ASP A 335 -12.73 -20.81 12.05
N PHE A 336 -13.33 -20.02 12.95
CA PHE A 336 -12.70 -19.47 14.15
C PHE A 336 -13.55 -19.80 15.37
N LEU A 337 -12.89 -20.18 16.46
CA LEU A 337 -13.50 -20.28 17.79
C LEU A 337 -12.90 -19.21 18.69
N LEU A 338 -13.73 -18.26 19.13
CA LEU A 338 -13.29 -17.20 20.04
C LEU A 338 -13.22 -17.75 21.47
N LEU A 339 -12.04 -17.68 22.06
CA LEU A 339 -11.73 -18.19 23.40
C LEU A 339 -11.83 -17.11 24.47
N GLY A 340 -11.60 -15.85 24.10
CA GLY A 340 -11.73 -14.70 24.98
C GLY A 340 -11.51 -13.38 24.26
N LYS A 341 -12.05 -12.30 24.81
CA LYS A 341 -11.97 -10.95 24.25
C LYS A 341 -11.82 -9.90 25.34
N SER A 342 -11.44 -8.67 24.98
CA SER A 342 -11.56 -7.55 25.93
C SER A 342 -13.03 -7.31 26.27
N LEU A 343 -13.30 -7.13 27.56
CA LEU A 343 -14.61 -6.72 28.08
C LEU A 343 -14.77 -5.19 28.07
N ASP A 344 -13.67 -4.45 27.95
CA ASP A 344 -13.63 -3.00 27.98
C ASP A 344 -12.74 -2.42 26.86
N ILE A 345 -11.70 -1.64 27.20
CA ILE A 345 -10.77 -1.07 26.23
C ILE A 345 -9.72 -2.12 25.78
N ALA A 346 -9.09 -1.91 24.64
CA ALA A 346 -7.98 -2.74 24.18
C ALA A 346 -6.65 -2.31 24.84
N PRO A 347 -5.61 -3.17 24.87
CA PRO A 347 -4.36 -2.84 25.51
C PRO A 347 -3.65 -1.66 24.81
N GLY A 348 -3.79 -1.50 23.50
CA GLY A 348 -3.19 -0.37 22.79
C GLY A 348 -3.81 0.97 23.20
N ASP A 349 -5.15 1.07 23.20
CA ASP A 349 -5.86 2.26 23.69
C ASP A 349 -5.53 2.57 25.16
N MET A 350 -5.42 1.54 26.01
CA MET A 350 -4.99 1.73 27.39
C MET A 350 -3.57 2.32 27.48
N LEU A 351 -2.60 1.76 26.75
CA LEU A 351 -1.22 2.27 26.73
C LEU A 351 -1.15 3.70 26.17
N ASP A 352 -1.94 4.02 25.15
CA ASP A 352 -2.00 5.36 24.57
C ASP A 352 -2.58 6.38 25.54
N LYS A 353 -3.63 6.01 26.29
CA LYS A 353 -4.20 6.85 27.36
C LYS A 353 -3.20 7.09 28.49
N VAL A 354 -2.48 6.05 28.94
CA VAL A 354 -1.43 6.20 29.96
C VAL A 354 -0.30 7.10 29.45
N ALA A 355 0.16 6.91 28.21
CA ALA A 355 1.21 7.76 27.61
C ALA A 355 0.78 9.24 27.57
N ARG A 356 -0.48 9.49 27.22
CA ARG A 356 -1.07 10.84 27.24
C ARG A 356 -1.15 11.41 28.64
N ARG A 357 -1.54 10.60 29.63
CA ARG A 357 -1.66 11.01 31.04
C ARG A 357 -0.31 11.35 31.66
N LEU A 358 0.75 10.65 31.25
CA LEU A 358 2.16 10.92 31.60
C LEU A 358 2.77 12.08 30.79
N SER A 359 1.99 12.73 29.92
CA SER A 359 2.47 13.84 29.07
C SER A 359 3.67 13.48 28.18
N LEU A 360 3.78 12.22 27.74
CA LEU A 360 4.98 11.73 27.03
C LEU A 360 5.23 12.44 25.69
N ILE A 361 4.22 13.05 25.09
CA ILE A 361 4.41 13.88 23.89
C ILE A 361 5.33 15.09 24.12
N LYS A 362 5.45 15.55 25.38
CA LYS A 362 6.37 16.62 25.78
C LYS A 362 7.76 16.09 26.14
N HIS A 363 7.93 14.76 26.24
CA HIS A 363 9.22 14.16 26.51
C HIS A 363 10.11 14.27 25.28
N PRO A 364 11.36 14.75 25.40
CA PRO A 364 12.25 14.98 24.26
C PRO A 364 12.37 13.78 23.33
N GLU A 365 12.50 12.58 23.92
CA GLU A 365 12.67 11.33 23.18
C GLU A 365 11.37 10.71 22.66
N CYS A 366 10.19 11.11 23.15
CA CYS A 366 8.91 10.45 22.83
C CYS A 366 7.95 11.29 21.99
N SER A 367 8.28 12.56 21.71
CA SER A 367 7.41 13.54 21.05
C SER A 367 6.85 13.11 19.68
N THR A 368 7.55 12.23 18.97
CA THR A 368 7.15 11.71 17.64
C THR A 368 6.66 10.27 17.68
N MET A 369 6.53 9.67 18.86
CA MET A 369 6.14 8.26 19.02
C MET A 369 4.65 8.13 19.35
N SER A 370 4.02 7.08 18.82
CA SER A 370 2.72 6.61 19.32
C SER A 370 2.80 6.23 20.80
N GLY A 371 1.70 6.36 21.55
CA GLY A 371 1.71 6.18 23.01
C GLY A 371 2.24 4.83 23.47
N GLY A 372 1.79 3.72 22.88
CA GLY A 372 2.32 2.39 23.20
C GLY A 372 3.84 2.23 22.96
N LYS A 373 4.38 2.89 21.93
CA LYS A 373 5.82 2.92 21.61
C LYS A 373 6.59 3.82 22.58
N ALA A 374 6.02 4.96 22.95
CA ALA A 374 6.58 5.86 23.96
C ALA A 374 6.70 5.17 25.32
N ILE A 375 5.66 4.42 25.73
CA ILE A 375 5.69 3.63 26.98
C ILE A 375 6.82 2.59 26.92
N GLU A 376 6.92 1.82 25.83
CA GLU A 376 8.00 0.84 25.68
C GLU A 376 9.39 1.45 25.69
N HIS A 377 9.56 2.60 25.04
CA HIS A 377 10.84 3.30 24.99
C HIS A 377 11.26 3.77 26.37
N LEU A 378 10.37 4.46 27.08
CA LEU A 378 10.65 5.00 28.41
C LEU A 378 10.79 3.91 29.48
N ALA A 379 10.04 2.82 29.37
CA ALA A 379 10.11 1.67 30.28
C ALA A 379 11.50 1.03 30.36
N LYS A 380 12.35 1.17 29.33
CA LYS A 380 13.74 0.68 29.35
C LYS A 380 14.60 1.35 30.41
N GLN A 381 14.24 2.57 30.80
CA GLN A 381 14.97 3.39 31.77
C GLN A 381 14.35 3.27 33.18
N GLY A 382 13.21 2.57 33.31
CA GLY A 382 12.46 2.45 34.56
C GLY A 382 12.64 1.11 35.27
N ASN A 383 12.36 1.13 36.57
CA ASN A 383 12.26 -0.04 37.41
C ASN A 383 10.81 -0.53 37.51
N ARG A 384 10.54 -1.66 36.84
CA ARG A 384 9.21 -2.30 36.86
C ARG A 384 8.71 -2.75 38.25
N LEU A 385 9.59 -2.82 39.25
CA LEU A 385 9.25 -3.21 40.62
C LEU A 385 8.98 -2.01 41.54
N HIS A 386 9.18 -0.78 41.06
CA HIS A 386 8.97 0.42 41.86
C HIS A 386 7.49 0.64 42.21
N PHE A 387 6.59 0.31 41.27
CA PHE A 387 5.14 0.36 41.47
C PHE A 387 4.53 -1.03 41.33
N ASP A 388 3.78 -1.47 42.35
CA ASP A 388 3.08 -2.76 42.32
C ASP A 388 1.64 -2.59 41.83
N PHE A 389 1.45 -2.79 40.52
CA PHE A 389 0.10 -2.91 39.96
C PHE A 389 -0.32 -4.37 39.86
N GLN A 390 -1.51 -4.65 40.39
CA GLN A 390 -2.07 -5.99 40.33
C GLN A 390 -2.68 -6.24 38.93
N PRO A 391 -2.30 -7.32 38.22
CA PRO A 391 -2.93 -7.67 36.95
C PRO A 391 -4.46 -7.81 37.10
N PRO A 392 -5.27 -7.29 36.16
CA PRO A 392 -6.72 -7.37 36.24
C PRO A 392 -7.27 -8.80 36.29
N MET A 393 -8.48 -8.92 36.82
CA MET A 393 -9.30 -10.14 36.75
C MET A 393 -8.59 -11.40 37.32
N GLN A 394 -7.71 -11.29 38.31
CA GLN A 394 -6.85 -12.42 38.74
C GLN A 394 -7.61 -13.71 39.11
N ARG A 395 -8.84 -13.56 39.63
CA ARG A 395 -9.73 -14.65 40.06
C ARG A 395 -10.55 -15.26 38.91
N ALA A 396 -10.70 -14.55 37.78
CA ALA A 396 -11.45 -15.02 36.64
C ALA A 396 -10.71 -16.17 35.93
N LYS A 397 -11.40 -17.29 35.70
CA LYS A 397 -10.87 -18.48 35.05
C LYS A 397 -11.25 -18.59 33.56
N ASN A 398 -11.62 -17.49 32.94
CA ASN A 398 -11.84 -17.34 31.49
C ASN A 398 -10.57 -16.81 30.79
N CYS A 399 -10.64 -16.61 29.48
CA CYS A 399 -9.59 -15.98 28.68
C CYS A 399 -9.89 -14.53 28.28
N ASP A 400 -10.87 -13.91 28.94
CA ASP A 400 -11.23 -12.51 28.69
C ASP A 400 -10.22 -11.54 29.30
N PHE A 401 -10.16 -10.36 28.71
CA PHE A 401 -9.26 -9.27 29.09
C PHE A 401 -10.06 -8.07 29.62
N SER A 402 -9.39 -7.21 30.37
CA SER A 402 -9.93 -5.96 30.93
C SER A 402 -8.74 -5.10 31.31
N PHE A 403 -8.80 -3.82 30.92
CA PHE A 403 -7.71 -2.87 31.08
C PHE A 403 -8.18 -1.53 31.66
N SER A 404 -9.47 -1.19 31.59
CA SER A 404 -10.00 0.08 32.10
C SER A 404 -9.79 0.26 33.60
N GLY A 405 -9.98 -0.81 34.39
CA GLY A 405 -9.73 -0.76 35.83
C GLY A 405 -8.27 -0.50 36.19
N LEU A 406 -7.34 -1.09 35.43
CA LEU A 406 -5.90 -0.86 35.58
C LEU A 406 -5.54 0.59 35.21
N GLN A 407 -6.07 1.08 34.07
CA GLN A 407 -5.88 2.46 33.64
C GLN A 407 -6.35 3.47 34.69
N HIS A 408 -7.51 3.26 35.30
CA HIS A 408 -8.02 4.13 36.37
C HIS A 408 -7.10 4.16 37.61
N VAL A 409 -6.57 3.01 38.01
CA VAL A 409 -5.61 2.91 39.14
C VAL A 409 -4.32 3.67 38.82
N ILE A 410 -3.82 3.56 37.59
CA ILE A 410 -2.62 4.26 37.13
C ILE A 410 -2.87 5.77 37.10
N ASP A 411 -3.99 6.23 36.54
CA ASP A 411 -4.31 7.66 36.46
C ASP A 411 -4.40 8.31 37.84
N LYS A 412 -5.02 7.63 38.81
CA LYS A 412 -5.05 8.09 40.21
C LYS A 412 -3.67 8.18 40.83
N MET A 413 -2.80 7.21 40.56
CA MET A 413 -1.43 7.23 41.06
C MET A 413 -0.63 8.37 40.43
N ILE A 414 -0.78 8.61 39.12
CA ILE A 414 -0.17 9.74 38.43
C ILE A 414 -0.63 11.06 39.06
N MET A 415 -1.94 11.25 39.30
CA MET A 415 -2.47 12.44 39.97
C MET A 415 -1.84 12.66 41.36
N GLN A 416 -1.68 11.58 42.12
CA GLN A 416 -1.08 11.64 43.44
C GLN A 416 0.40 12.04 43.36
N LYS A 417 1.16 11.49 42.40
CA LYS A 417 2.56 11.84 42.18
C LYS A 417 2.76 13.27 41.69
N GLU A 418 1.87 13.77 40.84
CA GLU A 418 1.88 15.17 40.42
C GLU A 418 1.72 16.11 41.62
N LYS A 419 0.79 15.77 42.54
CA LYS A 419 0.59 16.53 43.78
C LYS A 419 1.81 16.47 44.71
N GLU A 420 2.47 15.31 44.82
CA GLU A 420 3.68 15.13 45.62
C GLU A 420 4.88 15.92 45.07
N GLU A 421 5.03 15.97 43.74
CA GLU A 421 6.08 16.73 43.06
C GLU A 421 5.73 18.23 42.91
N GLY A 422 4.49 18.63 43.25
CA GLY A 422 4.02 20.01 43.12
C GLY A 422 3.89 20.48 41.67
N ILE A 423 3.67 19.55 40.72
CA ILE A 423 3.55 19.85 39.30
C ILE A 423 2.09 19.79 38.83
N GLU A 424 1.73 20.63 37.86
CA GLU A 424 0.41 20.58 37.22
C GLU A 424 0.35 19.53 36.12
N GLN A 425 -0.86 19.03 35.85
CA GLN A 425 -1.12 18.12 34.73
C GLN A 425 -0.57 18.70 33.43
N GLY A 426 0.11 17.86 32.66
CA GLY A 426 0.78 18.28 31.44
C GLY A 426 2.29 18.48 31.61
N HIS A 427 2.84 18.32 32.82
CA HIS A 427 4.29 18.21 33.02
C HIS A 427 4.73 16.75 33.05
N ILE A 428 6.01 16.51 32.83
CA ILE A 428 6.58 15.16 32.88
C ILE A 428 6.94 14.87 34.34
N LEU A 429 6.42 13.75 34.86
CA LEU A 429 6.75 13.26 36.19
C LEU A 429 8.19 12.73 36.26
N SER A 430 8.86 12.95 37.39
CA SER A 430 10.17 12.35 37.64
C SER A 430 10.14 10.81 37.61
N SER A 431 9.01 10.24 38.05
CA SER A 431 8.76 8.79 38.09
C SER A 431 8.17 8.21 36.80
N ALA A 432 8.07 8.98 35.70
CA ALA A 432 7.39 8.56 34.48
C ALA A 432 7.96 7.25 33.88
N ALA A 433 9.29 7.05 33.95
CA ALA A 433 9.93 5.83 33.45
C ALA A 433 9.58 4.58 34.28
N ASP A 434 9.59 4.71 35.61
CA ASP A 434 9.19 3.65 36.54
C ASP A 434 7.72 3.28 36.36
N ILE A 435 6.85 4.28 36.19
CA ILE A 435 5.43 4.07 35.89
C ILE A 435 5.29 3.33 34.57
N ALA A 436 5.93 3.80 33.49
CA ALA A 436 5.88 3.15 32.18
C ALA A 436 6.32 1.68 32.25
N ALA A 437 7.41 1.39 32.97
CA ALA A 437 7.94 0.04 33.16
C ALA A 437 6.97 -0.87 33.94
N ALA A 438 6.40 -0.38 35.04
CA ALA A 438 5.44 -1.14 35.84
C ALA A 438 4.13 -1.39 35.08
N VAL A 439 3.63 -0.41 34.33
CA VAL A 439 2.43 -0.55 33.49
C VAL A 439 2.66 -1.58 32.39
N GLN A 440 3.74 -1.45 31.62
CA GLN A 440 4.06 -2.37 30.53
C GLN A 440 4.20 -3.82 31.04
N HIS A 441 4.86 -4.00 32.18
CA HIS A 441 5.01 -5.32 32.80
C HIS A 441 3.68 -5.91 33.26
N THR A 442 2.81 -5.11 33.85
CA THR A 442 1.50 -5.55 34.34
C THR A 442 0.58 -5.97 33.19
N VAL A 443 0.56 -5.19 32.10
CA VAL A 443 -0.17 -5.51 30.86
C VAL A 443 0.37 -6.81 30.26
N ALA A 444 1.68 -6.97 30.15
CA ALA A 444 2.31 -8.19 29.63
C ALA A 444 1.95 -9.43 30.47
N CYS A 445 1.99 -9.31 31.81
CA CYS A 445 1.60 -10.40 32.72
C CYS A 445 0.13 -10.80 32.58
N HIS A 446 -0.77 -9.83 32.44
CA HIS A 446 -2.20 -10.10 32.23
C HIS A 446 -2.43 -10.84 30.91
N ILE A 447 -1.85 -10.33 29.82
CA ILE A 447 -1.95 -10.95 28.50
C ILE A 447 -1.40 -12.38 28.54
N ALA A 448 -0.18 -12.57 29.05
CA ALA A 448 0.46 -13.86 29.16
C ALA A 448 -0.37 -14.88 29.96
N LYS A 449 -1.00 -14.47 31.07
CA LYS A 449 -1.83 -15.35 31.90
C LYS A 449 -3.09 -15.83 31.17
N ARG A 450 -3.73 -14.97 30.36
CA ARG A 450 -4.91 -15.35 29.56
C ARG A 450 -4.52 -16.27 28.41
N THR A 451 -3.44 -15.93 27.71
CA THR A 451 -2.91 -16.75 26.62
C THR A 451 -2.49 -18.14 27.09
N HIS A 452 -1.80 -18.24 28.23
CA HIS A 452 -1.43 -19.52 28.82
C HIS A 452 -2.67 -20.39 29.09
N ARG A 453 -3.74 -19.81 29.64
CA ARG A 453 -4.98 -20.57 29.89
C ARG A 453 -5.61 -21.10 28.60
N ALA A 454 -5.66 -20.30 27.55
CA ALA A 454 -6.22 -20.75 26.27
C ALA A 454 -5.43 -21.91 25.66
N ILE A 455 -4.09 -21.85 25.73
CA ILE A 455 -3.23 -22.95 25.30
C ILE A 455 -3.58 -24.23 26.07
N LEU A 456 -3.67 -24.15 27.41
CA LEU A 456 -4.01 -25.30 28.24
C LEU A 456 -5.43 -25.82 27.94
N PHE A 457 -6.40 -24.92 27.73
CA PHE A 457 -7.76 -25.28 27.34
C PHE A 457 -7.80 -26.07 26.05
N CYS A 458 -7.17 -25.56 25.00
CA CYS A 458 -7.17 -26.21 23.71
C CYS A 458 -6.42 -27.54 23.73
N LYS A 459 -5.33 -27.65 24.49
CA LYS A 459 -4.62 -28.93 24.70
C LYS A 459 -5.48 -29.94 25.45
N GLN A 460 -6.13 -29.54 26.53
CA GLN A 460 -6.99 -30.43 27.33
C GLN A 460 -8.21 -30.93 26.53
N ARG A 461 -8.75 -30.11 25.63
CA ARG A 461 -9.88 -30.46 24.76
C ARG A 461 -9.48 -31.19 23.48
N GLY A 462 -8.18 -31.43 23.24
CA GLY A 462 -7.70 -32.05 21.99
C GLY A 462 -7.99 -31.20 20.74
N LEU A 463 -8.13 -29.88 20.89
CA LEU A 463 -8.41 -28.95 19.78
C LEU A 463 -7.14 -28.54 19.01
N LEU A 464 -5.98 -28.90 19.52
CA LEU A 464 -4.67 -28.63 18.92
C LEU A 464 -3.97 -29.97 18.65
N GLY A 465 -3.12 -30.00 17.62
CA GLY A 465 -2.25 -31.15 17.36
C GLY A 465 -1.31 -31.43 18.53
N GLN A 466 -0.97 -32.71 18.73
CA GLN A 466 -0.09 -33.14 19.82
C GLN A 466 1.35 -32.63 19.70
N SER A 467 1.78 -32.25 18.48
CA SER A 467 3.10 -31.70 18.17
C SER A 467 2.97 -30.38 17.39
N ASN A 468 3.91 -29.45 17.61
CA ASN A 468 4.05 -28.19 16.85
C ASN A 468 2.85 -27.23 16.95
N THR A 469 2.27 -27.08 18.15
CA THR A 469 1.25 -26.03 18.39
C THR A 469 1.87 -24.65 18.12
N VAL A 470 1.24 -23.87 17.23
CA VAL A 470 1.65 -22.50 16.93
C VAL A 470 0.74 -21.50 17.65
N LEU A 471 1.34 -20.53 18.33
CA LEU A 471 0.69 -19.31 18.77
C LEU A 471 1.13 -18.16 17.87
N VAL A 472 0.17 -17.59 17.16
CA VAL A 472 0.35 -16.41 16.32
C VAL A 472 -0.02 -15.17 17.11
N VAL A 473 0.80 -14.13 17.06
CA VAL A 473 0.51 -12.85 17.72
C VAL A 473 0.61 -11.72 16.71
N SER A 474 -0.50 -11.01 16.50
CA SER A 474 -0.64 -9.96 15.48
C SER A 474 -1.33 -8.72 16.06
N GLY A 475 -1.31 -7.62 15.31
CA GLY A 475 -1.79 -6.30 15.74
C GLY A 475 -0.66 -5.36 16.20
N GLY A 476 -0.91 -4.05 16.26
CA GLY A 476 0.11 -3.05 16.59
C GLY A 476 0.80 -3.27 17.94
N VAL A 477 0.08 -3.73 18.97
CA VAL A 477 0.65 -4.01 20.31
C VAL A 477 1.53 -5.25 20.28
N ALA A 478 1.34 -6.15 19.30
CA ALA A 478 2.23 -7.28 19.09
C ALA A 478 3.66 -6.83 18.75
N SER A 479 3.92 -5.59 18.33
CA SER A 479 5.27 -5.09 18.09
C SER A 479 6.06 -4.77 19.38
N ASN A 480 5.39 -4.76 20.53
CA ASN A 480 6.02 -4.51 21.82
C ASN A 480 6.89 -5.71 22.26
N LEU A 481 8.20 -5.52 22.36
CA LEU A 481 9.19 -6.55 22.65
C LEU A 481 9.03 -7.11 24.07
N HIS A 482 8.63 -6.29 25.04
CA HIS A 482 8.39 -6.77 26.41
C HIS A 482 7.20 -7.73 26.47
N ILE A 483 6.12 -7.42 25.76
CA ILE A 483 4.96 -8.32 25.64
C ILE A 483 5.34 -9.59 24.88
N ARG A 484 6.11 -9.49 23.79
CA ARG A 484 6.62 -10.68 23.07
C ARG A 484 7.43 -11.60 23.98
N LYS A 485 8.40 -11.07 24.73
CA LYS A 485 9.19 -11.84 25.71
C LYS A 485 8.32 -12.52 26.77
N ALA A 486 7.28 -11.85 27.27
CA ALA A 486 6.33 -12.47 28.20
C ALA A 486 5.60 -13.66 27.58
N LEU A 487 5.23 -13.55 26.30
CA LEU A 487 4.56 -14.62 25.55
C LEU A 487 5.54 -15.75 25.20
N GLU A 488 6.81 -15.46 24.91
CA GLU A 488 7.86 -16.47 24.71
C GLU A 488 8.03 -17.37 25.95
N ILE A 489 7.98 -16.77 27.16
CA ILE A 489 8.02 -17.54 28.42
C ILE A 489 6.83 -18.51 28.49
N VAL A 490 5.63 -18.07 28.08
CA VAL A 490 4.42 -18.90 28.06
C VAL A 490 4.54 -20.01 27.01
N THR A 491 4.97 -19.71 25.79
CA THR A 491 5.08 -20.69 24.72
C THR A 491 6.16 -21.72 25.01
N ASN A 492 7.29 -21.32 25.61
CA ASN A 492 8.33 -22.24 26.07
C ASN A 492 7.80 -23.20 27.15
N ALA A 493 7.09 -22.67 28.15
CA ALA A 493 6.50 -23.48 29.21
C ALA A 493 5.41 -24.44 28.73
N THR A 494 4.78 -24.14 27.59
CA THR A 494 3.70 -24.94 27.02
C THR A 494 4.10 -25.72 25.78
N GLN A 495 5.38 -25.73 25.37
CA GLN A 495 5.86 -26.38 24.14
C GLN A 495 5.09 -25.93 22.89
N CYS A 496 4.87 -24.62 22.78
CA CYS A 496 4.30 -23.97 21.60
C CYS A 496 5.38 -23.14 20.90
N THR A 497 5.21 -22.92 19.60
CA THR A 497 6.02 -21.98 18.83
C THR A 497 5.32 -20.63 18.77
N LEU A 498 6.00 -19.57 19.20
CA LEU A 498 5.52 -18.19 19.01
C LEU A 498 5.90 -17.71 17.61
N LEU A 499 4.91 -17.27 16.84
CA LEU A 499 5.12 -16.61 15.55
C LEU A 499 4.44 -15.24 15.54
N CYS A 500 5.14 -14.24 15.02
CA CYS A 500 4.58 -12.91 14.82
C CYS A 500 4.85 -12.49 13.38
N PRO A 501 3.87 -11.90 12.67
CA PRO A 501 4.15 -11.29 11.37
C PRO A 501 5.25 -10.21 11.50
N PRO A 502 5.93 -9.88 10.39
CA PRO A 502 6.80 -8.71 10.35
C PRO A 502 6.04 -7.46 10.81
N PRO A 503 6.66 -6.51 11.56
CA PRO A 503 5.96 -5.35 12.11
C PRO A 503 5.14 -4.55 11.09
N ARG A 504 5.65 -4.43 9.85
CA ARG A 504 4.97 -3.84 8.68
C ARG A 504 3.58 -4.41 8.41
N LEU A 505 3.40 -5.71 8.68
CA LEU A 505 2.18 -6.46 8.40
C LEU A 505 1.30 -6.64 9.64
N CYS A 506 1.72 -6.15 10.81
CA CYS A 506 0.94 -6.21 12.05
C CYS A 506 -0.06 -5.04 12.19
N THR A 507 0.17 -3.92 11.50
CA THR A 507 -0.76 -2.79 11.41
C THR A 507 -1.70 -2.96 10.22
N ASP A 508 -2.73 -2.12 10.11
CA ASP A 508 -3.72 -2.24 9.05
C ASP A 508 -3.08 -1.95 7.67
N ASN A 509 -3.30 -2.83 6.71
CA ASN A 509 -2.68 -2.75 5.39
C ASN A 509 -3.50 -3.48 4.31
N GLY A 510 -3.28 -3.15 3.04
CA GLY A 510 -3.97 -3.82 1.92
C GLY A 510 -3.49 -5.26 1.68
N VAL A 511 -2.26 -5.58 2.10
CA VAL A 511 -1.64 -6.91 1.88
C VAL A 511 -2.39 -8.00 2.64
N MET A 512 -2.75 -7.78 3.91
CA MET A 512 -3.51 -8.75 4.70
C MET A 512 -4.90 -9.03 4.09
N ILE A 513 -5.53 -8.01 3.50
CA ILE A 513 -6.84 -8.14 2.85
C ILE A 513 -6.72 -8.92 1.55
N ALA A 514 -5.72 -8.59 0.73
CA ALA A 514 -5.44 -9.30 -0.50
C ALA A 514 -5.09 -10.77 -0.21
N TRP A 515 -4.26 -11.03 0.80
CA TRP A 515 -3.88 -12.37 1.23
C TRP A 515 -5.07 -13.19 1.75
N ASN A 516 -5.94 -12.60 2.58
CA ASN A 516 -7.15 -13.29 3.00
C ASN A 516 -8.08 -13.60 1.81
N GLY A 517 -8.13 -12.70 0.82
CA GLY A 517 -8.80 -12.96 -0.45
C GLY A 517 -8.20 -14.15 -1.22
N ILE A 518 -6.87 -14.27 -1.28
CA ILE A 518 -6.18 -15.42 -1.87
C ILE A 518 -6.52 -16.73 -1.13
N GLU A 519 -6.46 -16.73 0.22
CA GLU A 519 -6.82 -17.90 1.04
C GLU A 519 -8.28 -18.32 0.79
N ARG A 520 -9.20 -17.36 0.69
CA ARG A 520 -10.61 -17.59 0.35
C ARG A 520 -10.80 -18.14 -1.06
N LEU A 521 -10.06 -17.62 -2.05
CA LEU A 521 -10.06 -18.14 -3.42
C LEU A 521 -9.53 -19.56 -3.53
N ARG A 522 -8.57 -19.95 -2.69
CA ARG A 522 -8.04 -21.32 -2.63
C ARG A 522 -9.05 -22.27 -2.01
N ALA A 523 -9.73 -21.83 -0.96
CA ALA A 523 -10.76 -22.61 -0.27
C ALA A 523 -12.11 -22.65 -1.03
N GLY A 524 -12.31 -21.78 -2.03
CA GLY A 524 -13.60 -21.64 -2.72
C GLY A 524 -14.69 -21.00 -1.86
N LEU A 525 -14.33 -20.13 -0.90
CA LEU A 525 -15.24 -19.60 0.12
C LEU A 525 -15.51 -18.11 -0.06
N GLY A 526 -16.78 -17.71 -0.01
CA GLY A 526 -17.18 -16.29 0.02
C GLY A 526 -16.84 -15.51 -1.26
N ILE A 527 -16.82 -16.19 -2.42
CA ILE A 527 -16.59 -15.57 -3.73
C ILE A 527 -17.95 -15.16 -4.29
N LEU A 528 -18.19 -13.86 -4.43
CA LEU A 528 -19.46 -13.32 -4.87
C LEU A 528 -19.35 -12.83 -6.33
N HIS A 529 -20.22 -13.35 -7.19
CA HIS A 529 -20.34 -12.92 -8.59
C HIS A 529 -21.48 -11.91 -8.81
N ASN A 530 -22.42 -11.83 -7.88
CA ASN A 530 -23.42 -10.78 -7.79
C ASN A 530 -23.17 -9.97 -6.52
N THR A 531 -23.12 -8.65 -6.66
CA THR A 531 -22.88 -7.72 -5.55
C THR A 531 -24.14 -7.02 -5.03
N GLU A 532 -25.29 -7.36 -5.58
CA GLU A 532 -26.57 -6.82 -5.13
C GLU A 532 -26.82 -7.14 -3.65
N GLY A 533 -27.22 -6.12 -2.88
CA GLY A 533 -27.55 -6.27 -1.46
C GLY A 533 -26.37 -6.42 -0.50
N ILE A 534 -25.11 -6.36 -0.97
CA ILE A 534 -23.94 -6.39 -0.06
C ILE A 534 -23.94 -5.15 0.84
N ARG A 535 -23.79 -5.38 2.14
CA ARG A 535 -23.69 -4.33 3.17
C ARG A 535 -22.45 -4.55 4.02
N TYR A 536 -21.93 -3.46 4.59
CA TYR A 536 -20.90 -3.53 5.62
C TYR A 536 -21.52 -3.79 6.99
N GLU A 537 -20.76 -4.43 7.88
CA GLU A 537 -21.18 -4.77 9.24
C GLU A 537 -20.18 -4.14 10.24
N PRO A 538 -20.49 -2.96 10.82
CA PRO A 538 -19.55 -2.27 11.71
C PRO A 538 -19.17 -3.09 12.94
N LYS A 539 -20.11 -3.89 13.43
CA LYS A 539 -19.91 -4.83 14.55
C LYS A 539 -20.14 -6.24 14.02
N CYS A 540 -19.07 -7.01 13.96
CA CYS A 540 -19.10 -8.42 13.58
C CYS A 540 -18.12 -9.18 14.49
N PRO A 541 -18.58 -10.12 15.32
CA PRO A 541 -17.70 -10.92 16.15
C PRO A 541 -16.88 -11.89 15.30
N LEU A 542 -15.66 -12.20 15.76
CA LEU A 542 -14.79 -13.19 15.10
C LEU A 542 -15.24 -14.60 15.48
N GLY A 543 -15.80 -15.34 14.52
CA GLY A 543 -16.11 -16.76 14.69
C GLY A 543 -17.20 -17.07 15.72
N VAL A 544 -17.24 -18.33 16.15
CA VAL A 544 -18.17 -18.81 17.19
C VAL A 544 -17.57 -18.54 18.57
N ASP A 545 -18.33 -17.86 19.43
CA ASP A 545 -17.89 -17.52 20.79
C ASP A 545 -18.08 -18.71 21.75
N ILE A 546 -16.96 -19.31 22.16
CA ILE A 546 -16.91 -20.40 23.15
C ILE A 546 -16.23 -19.97 24.46
N SER A 547 -16.08 -18.66 24.69
CA SER A 547 -15.44 -18.11 25.90
C SER A 547 -16.10 -18.57 27.20
N LYS A 548 -17.41 -18.83 27.16
CA LYS A 548 -18.16 -19.40 28.29
C LYS A 548 -17.67 -20.80 28.65
N GLU A 549 -17.50 -21.68 27.67
CA GLU A 549 -16.98 -23.04 27.87
C GLU A 549 -15.56 -23.03 28.44
N VAL A 550 -14.75 -22.07 28.00
CA VAL A 550 -13.40 -21.85 28.55
C VAL A 550 -13.46 -21.48 30.03
N GLY A 551 -14.40 -20.61 30.42
CA GLY A 551 -14.64 -20.25 31.82
C GLY A 551 -15.12 -21.42 32.67
N GLU A 552 -16.04 -22.22 32.14
CA GLU A 552 -16.62 -23.41 32.81
C GLU A 552 -15.58 -24.51 33.02
N ALA A 553 -14.62 -24.68 32.10
CA ALA A 553 -13.50 -25.61 32.27
C ALA A 553 -12.60 -25.28 33.48
N ALA A 554 -12.69 -24.06 34.01
CA ALA A 554 -12.09 -23.64 35.27
C ALA A 554 -10.58 -23.92 35.39
N ILE A 555 -9.86 -23.83 34.26
CA ILE A 555 -8.44 -24.21 34.16
C ILE A 555 -7.55 -23.30 35.01
N LYS A 556 -6.80 -23.94 35.91
CA LYS A 556 -5.79 -23.28 36.74
C LYS A 556 -4.49 -23.17 35.95
N VAL A 557 -3.96 -21.95 35.86
CA VAL A 557 -2.72 -21.65 35.16
C VAL A 557 -1.55 -21.80 36.14
N PRO A 558 -0.52 -22.61 35.83
CA PRO A 558 0.72 -22.67 36.62
C PRO A 558 1.38 -21.29 36.74
N ARG A 559 1.97 -20.98 37.90
CA ARG A 559 2.72 -19.73 38.08
C ARG A 559 4.01 -19.78 37.26
N LEU A 560 4.15 -18.86 36.31
CA LEU A 560 5.39 -18.63 35.57
C LEU A 560 6.10 -17.40 36.14
N LYS A 561 7.41 -17.50 36.38
CA LYS A 561 8.22 -16.35 36.78
C LYS A 561 8.52 -15.51 35.54
N MET A 562 7.91 -14.33 35.45
CA MET A 562 8.16 -13.37 34.36
C MET A 562 9.50 -12.64 34.59
N LYS A 563 10.60 -13.34 34.35
CA LYS A 563 11.97 -12.78 34.35
C LYS A 563 12.27 -12.19 32.97
N ILE A 564 11.70 -11.02 32.71
CA ILE A 564 11.84 -10.27 31.45
C ILE A 564 12.86 -9.16 31.62
#